data_AF-A0A834LPT9-F1
#
_entry.id   AF-A0A834LPT9-F1
#
_cell.length_a   1.000
_cell.length_b   1.000
_cell.length_c   1.000
_cell.angle_alpha   90.00
_cell.angle_beta   90.00
_cell.angle_gamma   90.00
#
_symmetry.space_group_name_H-M   'P 1'
#
loop_
_entity.id
_entity.type
_entity.pdbx_description
1 polymer ?
#
loop_
_entity_poly.entity_id
_entity_poly.type
_entity_poly.pdbx_seq_one_letter_code
_entity_poly.pdbx_strand_id
1 'polypeptide(L)'
;MTSNAYLEVTDKRPPRNQYLTVRQFTWDLVNTEEDCFDLLRMNLEAFDRLVYILKGTGRLHDTIHCNVAEQLAIFLHAVAHNEKNRTLKCYFKRSGATISYYFNEAMYAIISLHDEFIKPPRGETPQEIRDNPRFWPYFKDCVGAVDGTHIPAKLPSDVIARFRGRKGWPSQNVMVACSFDLKFTYVISGWEGSASDSRILECALTRNHKIQCPQGNKLPLKLYLK
;
A
#
# COMPACT_ATOMS: atom_id res chain seq x y z
N MET A 1 -61.40 -0.93 41.36
CA MET A 1 -60.96 -1.07 39.95
C MET A 1 -60.47 0.28 39.48
N THR A 2 -59.15 0.46 39.38
CA THR A 2 -58.51 1.34 38.39
C THR A 2 -57.03 1.00 38.40
N SER A 3 -56.51 0.79 37.18
CA SER A 3 -55.26 0.12 36.87
C SER A 3 -54.06 1.06 37.00
N ASN A 4 -52.97 0.55 37.56
CA ASN A 4 -51.63 1.06 37.29
C ASN A 4 -51.29 0.81 35.83
N ALA A 5 -50.82 1.82 35.11
CA ALA A 5 -50.19 1.64 33.80
C ALA A 5 -48.81 2.28 33.86
N TYR A 6 -47.80 1.42 33.81
CA TYR A 6 -46.39 1.76 33.65
C TYR A 6 -46.21 2.52 32.33
N LEU A 7 -45.56 3.68 32.38
CA LEU A 7 -45.05 4.36 31.19
C LEU A 7 -43.80 3.59 30.72
N GLU A 8 -43.96 2.75 29.71
CA GLU A 8 -42.82 2.19 28.96
C GLU A 8 -42.12 3.33 28.19
N VAL A 9 -40.93 3.71 28.66
CA VAL A 9 -39.99 4.51 27.90
C VAL A 9 -39.48 3.65 26.75
N THR A 10 -40.14 3.73 25.60
CA THR A 10 -39.62 3.14 24.37
C THR A 10 -38.44 4.00 23.88
N ASP A 11 -37.22 3.52 24.11
CA ASP A 11 -36.00 4.01 23.47
C ASP A 11 -36.07 3.70 21.96
N LYS A 12 -36.81 4.55 21.24
CA LYS A 12 -36.91 4.48 19.78
C LYS A 12 -35.62 5.03 19.20
N ARG A 13 -34.67 4.13 18.93
CA ARG A 13 -33.52 4.41 18.06
C ARG A 13 -34.01 5.11 16.78
N PRO A 14 -33.35 6.20 16.35
CA PRO A 14 -33.82 6.99 15.22
C PRO A 14 -33.88 6.15 13.93
N PRO A 15 -34.83 6.44 13.03
CA PRO A 15 -35.07 5.65 11.84
C PRO A 15 -33.85 5.63 10.93
N ARG A 16 -33.43 4.42 10.58
CA ARG A 16 -32.30 4.13 9.70
C ARG A 16 -32.77 4.25 8.24
N ASN A 17 -33.08 5.45 7.77
CA ASN A 17 -33.12 5.71 6.34
C ASN A 17 -33.16 7.20 6.03
N GLN A 18 -32.06 7.72 5.48
CA GLN A 18 -32.17 8.73 4.44
C GLN A 18 -31.09 8.41 3.41
N TYR A 19 -31.54 8.26 2.17
CA TYR A 19 -30.75 7.98 0.99
C TYR A 19 -29.77 9.14 0.73
N LEU A 20 -28.66 9.16 1.46
CA LEU A 20 -27.47 9.89 1.05
C LEU A 20 -26.86 9.06 -0.07
N THR A 21 -27.07 9.52 -1.29
CA THR A 21 -26.34 9.03 -2.45
C THR A 21 -24.88 8.91 -2.08
N VAL A 22 -24.30 7.73 -2.29
CA VAL A 22 -22.89 7.37 -2.08
C VAL A 22 -21.90 8.42 -2.60
N ARG A 23 -22.32 9.27 -3.55
CA ARG A 23 -21.66 10.50 -3.97
C ARG A 23 -21.28 11.46 -2.82
N GLN A 24 -22.10 11.64 -1.78
CA GLN A 24 -21.81 12.60 -0.70
C GLN A 24 -20.79 12.06 0.30
N PHE A 25 -20.73 10.74 0.51
CA PHE A 25 -19.92 10.18 1.58
C PHE A 25 -18.41 10.31 1.32
N THR A 26 -17.92 10.03 0.10
CA THR A 26 -16.48 10.21 -0.21
C THR A 26 -16.04 11.68 -0.22
N TRP A 27 -16.94 12.62 -0.55
CA TRP A 27 -16.63 14.05 -0.55
C TRP A 27 -16.71 14.67 0.84
N ASP A 28 -17.64 14.22 1.70
CA ASP A 28 -17.69 14.65 3.11
C ASP A 28 -16.47 14.17 3.92
N LEU A 29 -15.78 13.12 3.46
CA LEU A 29 -14.54 12.60 4.07
C LEU A 29 -13.30 13.39 3.69
N VAL A 30 -13.28 13.98 2.50
CA VAL A 30 -12.12 14.65 1.91
C VAL A 30 -12.57 16.04 1.46
N ASN A 31 -12.78 16.93 2.43
CA ASN A 31 -13.22 18.30 2.14
C ASN A 31 -12.02 19.19 1.76
N THR A 32 -10.81 18.79 2.15
CA THR A 32 -9.56 19.52 1.91
C THR A 32 -8.46 18.60 1.40
N GLU A 33 -7.40 19.17 0.80
CA GLU A 33 -6.21 18.41 0.42
C GLU A 33 -5.52 17.75 1.63
N GLU A 34 -5.57 18.41 2.80
CA GLU A 34 -5.03 17.90 4.07
C GLU A 34 -5.78 16.64 4.51
N ASP A 35 -7.13 16.67 4.49
CA ASP A 35 -7.95 15.51 4.84
C ASP A 35 -7.66 14.32 3.91
N CYS A 36 -7.45 14.57 2.61
CA CYS A 36 -7.10 13.52 1.65
C CYS A 36 -5.80 12.83 2.04
N PHE A 37 -4.77 13.64 2.31
CA PHE A 37 -3.45 13.13 2.64
C PHE A 37 -3.46 12.42 4.00
N ASP A 38 -4.16 12.98 4.99
CA ASP A 38 -4.24 12.39 6.31
C ASP A 38 -4.96 11.04 6.28
N LEU A 39 -6.05 10.92 5.53
CA LEU A 39 -6.86 9.70 5.47
C LEU A 39 -6.35 8.65 4.49
N LEU A 40 -5.77 9.06 3.36
CA LEU A 40 -5.44 8.18 2.23
C LEU A 40 -3.95 8.15 1.89
N ARG A 41 -3.11 8.99 2.53
CA ARG A 41 -1.66 9.13 2.29
C ARG A 41 -1.31 9.56 0.86
N MET A 42 -2.23 10.23 0.19
CA MET A 42 -2.01 10.84 -1.12
C MET A 42 -2.81 12.13 -1.25
N ASN A 43 -2.35 13.05 -2.09
CA ASN A 43 -3.12 14.25 -2.40
C ASN A 43 -4.31 13.93 -3.31
N LEU A 44 -5.25 14.88 -3.40
CA LEU A 44 -6.49 14.71 -4.16
C LEU A 44 -6.23 14.45 -5.66
N GLU A 45 -5.28 15.18 -6.26
CA GLU A 45 -4.95 15.03 -7.68
C GLU A 45 -4.39 13.62 -8.00
N ALA A 46 -3.54 13.06 -7.13
CA ALA A 46 -3.02 11.70 -7.27
C ALA A 46 -4.14 10.66 -7.09
N PHE A 47 -5.04 10.88 -6.13
CA PHE A 47 -6.19 10.01 -5.92
C PHE A 47 -7.11 9.98 -7.14
N ASP A 48 -7.50 11.14 -7.66
CA ASP A 48 -8.37 11.24 -8.84
C ASP A 48 -7.71 10.62 -10.08
N ARG A 49 -6.40 10.83 -10.26
CA ARG A 49 -5.63 10.16 -11.32
C ARG A 49 -5.65 8.65 -11.17
N LEU A 50 -5.49 8.12 -9.96
CA LEU A 50 -5.52 6.68 -9.72
C LEU A 50 -6.91 6.10 -9.98
N VAL A 51 -7.98 6.77 -9.54
CA VAL A 51 -9.37 6.40 -9.85
C VAL A 51 -9.59 6.39 -11.36
N TYR A 52 -9.13 7.41 -12.08
CA TYR A 52 -9.23 7.50 -13.53
C TYR A 52 -8.52 6.34 -14.23
N ILE A 53 -7.30 6.00 -13.82
CA ILE A 53 -6.53 4.88 -14.40
C ILE A 53 -7.22 3.55 -14.13
N LEU A 54 -7.63 3.28 -12.89
CA LEU A 54 -8.26 2.01 -12.52
C LEU A 54 -9.60 1.79 -13.24
N LYS A 55 -10.39 2.86 -13.37
CA LYS A 55 -11.67 2.82 -14.09
C LYS A 55 -11.48 2.77 -15.60
N GLY A 56 -10.61 3.59 -16.15
CA GLY A 56 -10.35 3.70 -17.59
C GLY A 56 -9.73 2.44 -18.17
N THR A 57 -8.96 1.70 -17.37
CA THR A 57 -8.39 0.41 -17.77
C THR A 57 -9.26 -0.80 -17.45
N GLY A 58 -10.46 -0.59 -16.87
CA GLY A 58 -11.39 -1.68 -16.53
C GLY A 58 -10.89 -2.60 -15.40
N ARG A 59 -9.98 -2.13 -14.55
CA ARG A 59 -9.47 -2.90 -13.40
C ARG A 59 -10.39 -2.82 -12.19
N LEU A 60 -11.14 -1.72 -12.07
CA LEU A 60 -12.15 -1.54 -11.05
C LEU A 60 -13.39 -0.89 -11.67
N HIS A 61 -14.57 -1.31 -11.20
CA HIS A 61 -15.84 -0.91 -11.79
C HIS A 61 -16.77 -0.33 -10.73
N ASP A 62 -17.59 0.62 -11.16
CA ASP A 62 -18.69 1.09 -10.32
C ASP A 62 -19.71 -0.04 -10.14
N THR A 63 -20.15 -0.23 -8.91
CA THR A 63 -21.22 -1.16 -8.57
C THR A 63 -22.41 -0.38 -8.02
N ILE A 64 -23.57 -1.04 -7.94
CA ILE A 64 -24.76 -0.45 -7.32
C ILE A 64 -24.55 -0.06 -5.85
N HIS A 65 -23.55 -0.64 -5.18
CA HIS A 65 -23.30 -0.42 -3.77
C HIS A 65 -22.11 0.49 -3.50
N CYS A 66 -21.08 0.49 -4.35
CA CYS A 66 -19.81 1.19 -4.13
C CYS A 66 -19.20 1.61 -5.47
N ASN A 67 -18.91 2.90 -5.64
CA ASN A 67 -18.20 3.40 -6.81
C ASN A 67 -16.68 3.16 -6.68
N VAL A 68 -15.92 3.29 -7.77
CA VAL A 68 -14.46 3.05 -7.80
C VAL A 68 -13.72 3.88 -6.74
N ALA A 69 -14.10 5.15 -6.56
CA ALA A 69 -13.47 6.04 -5.59
C ALA A 69 -13.68 5.55 -4.15
N GLU A 70 -14.90 5.15 -3.77
CA GLU A 70 -15.19 4.60 -2.44
C GLU A 70 -14.46 3.26 -2.23
N GLN A 71 -14.42 2.38 -3.24
CA GLN A 71 -13.69 1.11 -3.15
C GLN A 71 -12.19 1.35 -2.88
N LEU A 72 -11.60 2.29 -3.63
CA LEU A 72 -10.21 2.67 -3.47
C LEU A 72 -9.95 3.34 -2.12
N ALA A 73 -10.84 4.23 -1.67
CA ALA A 73 -10.74 4.89 -0.38
C ALA A 73 -10.81 3.89 0.80
N ILE A 74 -11.67 2.86 0.71
CA ILE A 74 -11.72 1.78 1.71
C ILE A 74 -10.36 1.10 1.84
N PHE A 75 -9.74 0.75 0.72
CA PHE A 75 -8.43 0.09 0.72
C PHE A 75 -7.34 1.02 1.24
N LEU A 76 -7.23 2.23 0.70
CA LEU A 76 -6.19 3.20 1.07
C LEU A 76 -6.28 3.58 2.54
N HIS A 77 -7.47 3.89 3.05
CA HIS A 77 -7.65 4.21 4.46
C HIS A 77 -7.29 3.04 5.38
N ALA A 78 -7.61 1.80 4.97
CA ALA A 78 -7.23 0.60 5.70
C ALA A 78 -5.71 0.46 5.84
N VAL A 79 -4.96 0.61 4.74
CA VAL A 79 -3.49 0.45 4.73
C VAL A 79 -2.75 1.66 5.30
N ALA A 80 -3.30 2.87 5.13
CA ALA A 80 -2.74 4.12 5.63
C ALA A 80 -2.63 4.17 7.16
N HIS A 81 -3.60 3.56 7.84
CA HIS A 81 -3.76 3.64 9.29
C HIS A 81 -3.72 2.28 10.00
N ASN A 82 -3.48 1.19 9.25
CA ASN A 82 -3.56 -0.19 9.78
C ASN A 82 -4.93 -0.46 10.44
N GLU A 83 -6.00 -0.01 9.78
CA GLU A 83 -7.35 -0.04 10.32
C GLU A 83 -7.99 -1.42 10.23
N LYS A 84 -8.82 -1.72 11.23
CA LYS A 84 -9.51 -3.01 11.29
C LYS A 84 -10.83 -2.91 10.55
N ASN A 85 -11.27 -4.02 9.94
CA ASN A 85 -12.56 -4.10 9.24
C ASN A 85 -13.73 -3.57 10.10
N ARG A 86 -13.73 -3.85 11.42
CA ARG A 86 -14.75 -3.31 12.34
C ARG A 86 -14.81 -1.78 12.39
N THR A 87 -13.66 -1.10 12.30
CA THR A 87 -13.59 0.37 12.27
C THR A 87 -14.09 0.87 10.93
N LEU A 88 -13.59 0.29 9.84
CA LEU A 88 -13.97 0.65 8.47
C LEU A 88 -15.47 0.49 8.23
N LYS A 89 -16.09 -0.57 8.74
CA LYS A 89 -17.56 -0.77 8.70
C LYS A 89 -18.32 0.40 9.35
N CYS A 90 -17.85 0.86 10.51
CA CYS A 90 -18.47 1.97 11.23
C CYS A 90 -18.23 3.30 10.54
N TYR A 91 -17.06 3.47 9.92
CA TYR A 91 -16.66 4.65 9.18
C TYR A 91 -17.47 4.74 7.89
N PHE A 92 -17.27 3.82 6.94
CA PHE A 92 -17.94 3.78 5.63
C PHE A 92 -19.43 3.36 5.66
N LYS A 93 -19.99 3.10 6.84
CA LYS A 93 -21.40 2.65 7.03
C LYS A 93 -21.77 1.42 6.20
N ARG A 94 -20.81 0.54 5.91
CA ARG A 94 -21.02 -0.71 5.14
C ARG A 94 -20.97 -1.95 6.02
N SER A 95 -21.51 -3.06 5.54
CA SER A 95 -21.34 -4.35 6.22
C SER A 95 -19.87 -4.76 6.22
N GLY A 96 -19.43 -5.56 7.20
CA GLY A 96 -18.04 -6.03 7.24
C GLY A 96 -17.67 -6.93 6.06
N ALA A 97 -18.66 -7.67 5.52
CA ALA A 97 -18.51 -8.44 4.30
C ALA A 97 -18.25 -7.52 3.09
N THR A 98 -18.98 -6.41 2.99
CA THR A 98 -18.83 -5.41 1.93
C THR A 98 -17.45 -4.73 1.99
N ILE A 99 -17.00 -4.34 3.20
CA ILE A 99 -15.65 -3.81 3.40
C ILE A 99 -14.59 -4.81 2.95
N SER A 100 -14.72 -6.08 3.37
CA SER A 100 -13.78 -7.12 3.00
C SER A 100 -13.75 -7.35 1.49
N TYR A 101 -14.92 -7.35 0.84
CA TYR A 101 -15.03 -7.53 -0.60
C TYR A 101 -14.29 -6.42 -1.35
N TYR A 102 -14.66 -5.15 -1.12
CA TYR A 102 -14.06 -4.03 -1.85
C TYR A 102 -12.61 -3.74 -1.49
N PHE A 103 -12.19 -4.06 -0.26
CA PHE A 103 -10.78 -4.04 0.11
C PHE A 103 -9.96 -4.97 -0.81
N ASN A 104 -10.43 -6.19 -1.04
CA ASN A 104 -9.72 -7.16 -1.88
C ASN A 104 -9.78 -6.77 -3.37
N GLU A 105 -10.94 -6.34 -3.87
CA GLU A 105 -11.07 -5.88 -5.26
C GLU A 105 -10.11 -4.73 -5.57
N ALA A 106 -10.08 -3.71 -4.71
CA ALA A 106 -9.17 -2.58 -4.87
C ALA A 106 -7.69 -3.00 -4.71
N MET A 107 -7.38 -3.90 -3.78
CA MET A 107 -6.03 -4.46 -3.62
C MET A 107 -5.54 -5.15 -4.90
N TYR A 108 -6.35 -6.06 -5.47
CA TYR A 108 -6.00 -6.76 -6.71
C TYR A 108 -5.87 -5.79 -7.88
N ALA A 109 -6.76 -4.81 -7.99
CA ALA A 109 -6.71 -3.79 -9.03
C ALA A 109 -5.41 -2.96 -8.95
N ILE A 110 -4.97 -2.55 -7.76
CA ILE A 110 -3.70 -1.83 -7.56
C ILE A 110 -2.50 -2.73 -7.89
N ILE A 111 -2.49 -3.98 -7.42
CA ILE A 111 -1.41 -4.92 -7.71
C ILE A 111 -1.29 -5.17 -9.21
N SER A 112 -2.41 -5.18 -9.95
CA SER A 112 -2.39 -5.34 -11.41
C SER A 112 -1.76 -4.18 -12.18
N LEU A 113 -1.51 -3.03 -11.52
CA LEU A 113 -0.78 -1.90 -12.09
C LEU A 113 0.74 -2.03 -11.92
N HIS A 114 1.25 -3.04 -11.19
CA HIS A 114 2.67 -3.11 -10.85
C HIS A 114 3.56 -3.06 -12.09
N ASP A 115 3.18 -3.77 -13.16
CA ASP A 115 3.96 -3.84 -14.39
C ASP A 115 4.04 -2.48 -15.09
N GLU A 116 3.05 -1.61 -14.92
CA GLU A 116 3.01 -0.29 -15.54
C GLU A 116 3.86 0.73 -14.78
N PHE A 117 3.87 0.66 -13.44
CA PHE A 117 4.51 1.65 -12.58
C PHE A 117 5.90 1.26 -12.06
N ILE A 118 6.14 -0.02 -11.77
CA ILE A 118 7.43 -0.51 -11.27
C ILE A 118 8.27 -0.92 -12.47
N LYS A 119 8.97 0.06 -13.05
CA LYS A 119 9.84 -0.14 -14.22
C LYS A 119 11.31 -0.08 -13.81
N PRO A 120 12.17 -0.90 -14.43
CA PRO A 120 13.60 -0.80 -14.23
C PRO A 120 14.11 0.59 -14.67
N PRO A 121 15.18 1.08 -14.04
CA PRO A 121 15.77 2.36 -14.41
C PRO A 121 16.32 2.32 -15.83
N ARG A 122 16.27 3.46 -16.54
CA ARG A 122 16.71 3.58 -17.94
C ARG A 122 18.24 3.49 -18.14
N GLY A 123 19.01 3.28 -17.07
CA GLY A 123 20.45 3.06 -17.12
C GLY A 123 21.31 4.34 -17.15
N GLU A 124 20.70 5.52 -17.10
CA GLU A 124 21.44 6.77 -17.06
C GLU A 124 21.78 7.16 -15.62
N THR A 125 23.02 7.60 -15.40
CA THR A 125 23.44 8.17 -14.11
C THR A 125 22.70 9.51 -13.91
N PRO A 126 21.94 9.68 -12.80
CA PRO A 126 21.20 10.91 -12.53
C PRO A 126 22.09 12.15 -12.45
N GLN A 127 21.52 13.32 -12.74
CA GLN A 127 22.23 14.60 -12.73
C GLN A 127 22.78 14.94 -11.35
N GLU A 128 22.06 14.56 -10.29
CA GLU A 128 22.44 14.72 -8.89
C GLU A 128 23.78 14.08 -8.56
N ILE A 129 24.15 13.01 -9.27
CA ILE A 129 25.46 12.37 -9.15
C ILE A 129 26.47 13.05 -10.08
N ARG A 130 26.12 13.24 -11.35
CA ARG A 130 27.04 13.75 -12.39
C ARG A 130 27.56 15.15 -12.09
N ASP A 131 26.69 16.01 -11.59
CA ASP A 131 26.99 17.42 -11.36
C ASP A 131 27.59 17.67 -9.98
N ASN A 132 27.65 16.64 -9.12
CA ASN A 132 28.18 16.73 -7.78
C ASN A 132 29.58 16.10 -7.69
N PRO A 133 30.65 16.91 -7.50
CA PRO A 133 32.03 16.39 -7.41
C PRO A 133 32.27 15.50 -6.18
N ARG A 134 31.36 15.48 -5.21
CA ARG A 134 31.41 14.54 -4.08
C ARG A 134 31.00 13.13 -4.48
N PHE A 135 30.08 13.01 -5.44
CA PHE A 135 29.52 11.72 -5.87
C PHE A 135 30.16 11.23 -7.17
N TRP A 136 30.49 12.14 -8.08
CA TRP A 136 31.25 11.82 -9.29
C TRP A 136 32.76 11.75 -8.99
N PRO A 137 33.50 10.72 -9.47
CA PRO A 137 33.05 9.58 -10.29
C PRO A 137 32.67 8.33 -9.47
N TYR A 138 32.70 8.39 -8.13
CA TYR A 138 32.55 7.22 -7.24
C TYR A 138 31.23 6.48 -7.40
N PHE A 139 30.14 7.18 -7.72
CA PHE A 139 28.82 6.61 -7.97
C PHE A 139 28.44 6.67 -9.46
N LYS A 140 29.42 6.72 -10.35
CA LYS A 140 29.20 6.55 -11.79
C LYS A 140 28.44 5.23 -12.03
N ASP A 141 27.43 5.27 -12.89
CA ASP A 141 26.53 4.15 -13.22
C ASP A 141 25.57 3.74 -12.08
N CYS A 142 25.51 4.49 -10.97
CA CYS A 142 24.50 4.29 -9.95
C CYS A 142 23.14 4.80 -10.45
N VAL A 143 22.12 3.93 -10.39
CA VAL A 143 20.75 4.22 -10.85
C VAL A 143 19.72 4.28 -9.72
N GLY A 144 20.14 3.98 -8.49
CA GLY A 144 19.25 3.93 -7.35
C GLY A 144 19.86 3.30 -6.11
N ALA A 145 19.03 3.09 -5.11
CA ALA A 145 19.36 2.40 -3.87
C ALA A 145 18.55 1.11 -3.74
N VAL A 146 19.11 0.11 -3.07
CA VAL A 146 18.42 -1.13 -2.70
C VAL A 146 18.47 -1.24 -1.18
N ASP A 147 17.34 -1.53 -0.55
CA ASP A 147 17.27 -1.74 0.89
C ASP A 147 16.20 -2.79 1.25
N GLY A 148 16.38 -3.44 2.40
CA GLY A 148 15.45 -4.38 2.99
C GLY A 148 14.55 -3.70 4.02
N THR A 149 13.28 -4.08 4.06
CA THR A 149 12.33 -3.64 5.09
C THR A 149 11.52 -4.82 5.65
N HIS A 150 11.23 -4.77 6.94
CA HIS A 150 10.44 -5.79 7.61
C HIS A 150 9.01 -5.33 7.83
N ILE A 151 8.05 -6.04 7.25
CA ILE A 151 6.61 -5.80 7.43
C ILE A 151 6.06 -6.82 8.44
N PRO A 152 5.35 -6.40 9.50
CA PRO A 152 4.70 -7.32 10.44
C PRO A 152 3.79 -8.32 9.75
N ALA A 153 3.95 -9.60 10.07
CA ALA A 153 3.19 -10.68 9.46
C ALA A 153 2.37 -11.42 10.52
N LYS A 154 1.10 -11.69 10.21
CA LYS A 154 0.25 -12.61 10.99
C LYS A 154 0.24 -13.95 10.29
N LEU A 155 0.72 -14.98 10.98
CA LEU A 155 1.00 -16.28 10.41
C LEU A 155 0.47 -17.40 11.32
N PRO A 156 0.13 -18.55 10.76
CA PRO A 156 -0.13 -19.77 11.52
C PRO A 156 1.04 -20.17 12.43
N SER A 157 0.75 -20.82 13.54
CA SER A 157 1.72 -21.15 14.58
C SER A 157 2.82 -22.11 14.13
N ASP A 158 2.56 -22.95 13.14
CA ASP A 158 3.49 -23.93 12.57
C ASP A 158 4.61 -23.29 11.73
N VAL A 159 4.38 -22.11 11.15
CA VAL A 159 5.37 -21.41 10.32
C VAL A 159 6.00 -20.19 11.00
N ILE A 160 5.39 -19.67 12.06
CA ILE A 160 5.75 -18.39 12.72
C ILE A 160 7.23 -18.30 13.12
N ALA A 161 7.84 -19.43 13.49
CA ALA A 161 9.23 -19.49 13.93
C ALA A 161 10.21 -19.03 12.82
N ARG A 162 9.92 -19.37 11.56
CA ARG A 162 10.77 -18.99 10.41
C ARG A 162 10.69 -17.50 10.12
N PHE A 163 9.56 -16.87 10.38
CA PHE A 163 9.35 -15.45 10.13
C PHE A 163 9.85 -14.56 11.27
N ARG A 164 10.32 -15.15 12.36
CA ARG A 164 10.84 -14.41 13.52
C ARG A 164 12.32 -14.14 13.34
N GLY A 165 12.64 -12.97 12.79
CA GLY A 165 14.02 -12.49 12.66
C GLY A 165 14.58 -11.86 13.93
N ARG A 166 15.68 -11.12 13.77
CA ARG A 166 16.37 -10.37 14.83
C ARG A 166 15.47 -9.39 15.59
N LYS A 167 14.40 -8.91 14.95
CA LYS A 167 13.44 -7.96 15.55
C LYS A 167 12.58 -8.57 16.65
N GLY A 168 12.57 -9.90 16.81
CA GLY A 168 11.85 -10.59 17.88
C GLY A 168 10.34 -10.71 17.66
N TRP A 169 9.80 -10.14 16.58
CA TRP A 169 8.43 -10.32 16.11
C TRP A 169 8.40 -10.94 14.71
N PRO A 170 7.34 -11.71 14.35
CA PRO A 170 7.20 -12.32 13.03
C PRO A 170 7.01 -11.27 11.93
N SER A 171 7.85 -11.30 10.92
CA SER A 171 7.88 -10.32 9.84
C SER A 171 8.09 -10.99 8.49
N GLN A 172 7.66 -10.32 7.42
CA GLN A 172 8.12 -10.60 6.07
C GLN A 172 9.23 -9.60 5.73
N ASN A 173 10.34 -10.11 5.20
CA ASN A 173 11.37 -9.25 4.63
C ASN A 173 10.97 -8.91 3.18
N VAL A 174 10.98 -7.62 2.86
CA VAL A 174 10.69 -7.07 1.54
C VAL A 174 11.89 -6.25 1.13
N MET A 175 12.53 -6.62 0.02
CA MET A 175 13.61 -5.83 -0.55
C MET A 175 13.07 -4.99 -1.70
N VAL A 176 13.50 -3.73 -1.73
CA VAL A 176 13.00 -2.74 -2.67
C VAL A 176 14.17 -1.99 -3.27
N ALA A 177 14.08 -1.69 -4.57
CA ALA A 177 14.96 -0.75 -5.25
C ALA A 177 14.20 0.54 -5.57
N CYS A 178 14.85 1.67 -5.35
CA CYS A 178 14.32 3.00 -5.61
C CYS A 178 15.25 3.79 -6.52
N SER A 179 14.70 4.58 -7.44
CA SER A 179 15.45 5.61 -8.16
C SER A 179 15.69 6.85 -7.29
N PHE A 180 16.47 7.80 -7.80
CA PHE A 180 16.74 9.08 -7.13
C PHE A 180 15.51 9.99 -7.04
N ASP A 181 14.52 9.80 -7.93
CA ASP A 181 13.18 10.42 -7.84
C ASP A 181 12.30 9.81 -6.73
N LEU A 182 12.84 8.92 -5.89
CA LEU A 182 12.11 8.15 -4.88
C LEU A 182 11.01 7.24 -5.45
N LYS A 183 11.14 6.82 -6.71
CA LYS A 183 10.21 5.88 -7.36
C LYS A 183 10.72 4.46 -7.22
N PHE A 184 9.83 3.54 -6.84
CA PHE A 184 10.17 2.12 -6.83
C PHE A 184 10.41 1.59 -8.25
N THR A 185 11.55 0.93 -8.44
CA THR A 185 11.95 0.32 -9.72
C THR A 185 12.00 -1.19 -9.67
N TYR A 186 12.02 -1.75 -8.45
CA TYR A 186 11.98 -3.19 -8.21
C TYR A 186 11.45 -3.49 -6.82
N VAL A 187 10.62 -4.53 -6.67
CA VAL A 187 10.12 -5.01 -5.37
C VAL A 187 10.18 -6.52 -5.34
N ILE A 188 10.76 -7.09 -4.29
CA ILE A 188 10.67 -8.52 -3.96
C ILE A 188 10.12 -8.67 -2.55
N SER A 189 8.98 -9.34 -2.42
CA SER A 189 8.28 -9.57 -1.17
C SER A 189 8.12 -11.06 -0.88
N GLY A 190 7.60 -11.39 0.32
CA GLY A 190 7.24 -12.75 0.71
C GLY A 190 8.36 -13.57 1.34
N TRP A 191 9.54 -12.98 1.59
CA TRP A 191 10.62 -13.66 2.29
C TRP A 191 10.38 -13.75 3.79
N GLU A 192 10.90 -14.79 4.42
CA GLU A 192 10.81 -14.91 5.87
C GLU A 192 11.58 -13.78 6.56
N GLY A 193 11.07 -13.29 7.68
CA GLY A 193 11.73 -12.25 8.47
C GLY A 193 13.10 -12.63 9.03
N SER A 194 13.45 -13.91 9.05
CA SER A 194 14.80 -14.37 9.39
C SER A 194 15.76 -14.41 8.21
N ALA A 195 15.28 -14.23 6.97
CA ALA A 195 16.12 -14.23 5.78
C ALA A 195 17.03 -13.00 5.77
N SER A 196 18.32 -13.21 5.49
CA SER A 196 19.28 -12.12 5.34
C SER A 196 19.07 -11.38 4.02
N ASP A 197 19.32 -10.08 4.02
CA ASP A 197 19.20 -9.28 2.80
C ASP A 197 20.12 -9.78 1.69
N SER A 198 21.28 -10.35 2.03
CA SER A 198 22.19 -10.96 1.05
C SER A 198 21.54 -12.10 0.27
N ARG A 199 20.73 -12.93 0.95
CA ARG A 199 20.02 -14.05 0.33
C ARG A 199 18.89 -13.57 -0.57
N ILE A 200 18.20 -12.52 -0.16
CA ILE A 200 17.12 -11.91 -0.94
C ILE A 200 17.70 -11.23 -2.18
N LEU A 201 18.84 -10.54 -2.05
CA LEU A 201 19.56 -9.93 -3.16
C LEU A 201 20.05 -10.98 -4.16
N GLU A 202 20.62 -12.10 -3.69
CA GLU A 202 21.01 -13.21 -4.55
C GLU A 202 19.82 -13.77 -5.34
N CYS A 203 18.66 -13.92 -4.69
CA CYS A 203 17.43 -14.30 -5.39
C CYS A 203 17.00 -13.26 -6.43
N ALA A 204 17.05 -11.96 -6.10
CA ALA A 204 16.71 -10.88 -7.02
C ALA A 204 17.60 -10.88 -8.28
N LEU A 205 18.85 -11.31 -8.16
CA LEU A 205 19.80 -11.41 -9.27
C LEU A 205 19.65 -12.69 -10.11
N THR A 206 19.02 -13.75 -9.56
CA THR A 206 19.00 -15.08 -10.20
C THR A 206 17.63 -15.50 -10.72
N ARG A 207 16.51 -14.99 -10.16
CA ARG A 207 15.14 -15.33 -10.56
C ARG A 207 14.79 -14.93 -12.00
N ASN A 208 13.65 -15.37 -12.53
CA ASN A 208 13.24 -15.01 -13.90
C ASN A 208 13.03 -13.49 -14.10
N HIS A 209 12.51 -12.81 -13.08
CA HIS A 209 12.24 -11.36 -13.12
C HIS A 209 13.34 -10.65 -12.32
N LYS A 210 14.53 -10.56 -12.93
CA LYS A 210 15.74 -10.08 -12.27
C LYS A 210 15.68 -8.58 -12.03
N ILE A 211 16.30 -8.13 -10.94
CA ILE A 211 16.66 -6.72 -10.82
C ILE A 211 17.65 -6.36 -11.93
N GLN A 212 17.40 -5.26 -12.63
CA GLN A 212 18.29 -4.76 -13.67
C GLN A 212 19.34 -3.84 -13.06
N CYS A 213 20.59 -4.29 -13.03
CA CYS A 213 21.71 -3.50 -12.57
C CYS A 213 22.56 -3.07 -13.78
N PRO A 214 22.98 -1.79 -13.87
CA PRO A 214 23.92 -1.33 -14.88
C PRO A 214 25.22 -2.16 -14.81
N GLN A 215 25.82 -2.44 -15.96
CA GLN A 215 27.15 -3.04 -16.04
C GLN A 215 28.21 -1.98 -15.74
N GLY A 216 28.23 -1.48 -14.50
CA GLY A 216 29.27 -0.58 -14.00
C GLY A 216 30.52 -1.35 -13.58
N ASN A 217 31.64 -0.65 -13.47
CA ASN A 217 32.80 -1.18 -12.76
C ASN A 217 32.34 -1.61 -11.37
N LYS A 218 32.46 -2.89 -11.04
CA LYS A 218 32.19 -3.41 -9.70
C LYS A 218 33.01 -2.58 -8.73
N LEU A 219 32.38 -1.59 -8.09
CA LEU A 219 33.02 -0.95 -6.96
C LEU A 219 33.31 -2.09 -5.97
N PRO A 220 34.51 -2.17 -5.38
CA PRO A 220 34.82 -3.13 -4.32
C PRO A 220 34.04 -2.84 -3.02
N LEU A 221 32.92 -2.13 -3.14
CA LEU A 221 32.02 -1.79 -2.07
C LEU A 221 31.18 -3.03 -1.79
N LYS A 222 31.54 -3.70 -0.68
CA LYS A 222 30.57 -4.32 0.20
C LYS A 222 29.29 -3.50 0.13
N LEU A 223 28.28 -4.02 -0.56
CA LEU A 223 26.92 -3.53 -0.47
C LEU A 223 26.62 -3.45 1.02
N TYR A 224 26.49 -2.24 1.54
CA TYR A 224 26.07 -2.02 2.92
C TYR A 224 24.60 -2.42 3.01
N LEU A 225 24.37 -3.73 3.05
CA LEU A 225 23.16 -4.32 3.60
C LEU A 225 23.25 -4.05 5.11
N LYS A 226 22.27 -3.32 5.66
CA LYS A 226 22.21 -3.03 7.09
C LYS A 226 21.70 -4.22 7.90
#